data_AF-A0A382Q0X0-F1
#
_entry.id   AF-A0A382Q0X0-F1
#
_cell.length_a   1.000
_cell.length_b   1.000
_cell.length_c   1.000
_cell.angle_alpha   90.00
_cell.angle_beta   90.00
_cell.angle_gamma   90.00
#
_symmetry.space_group_name_H-M   'P 1'
#
loop_
_entity.id
_entity.type
_entity.pdbx_description
1 polymer ?
#
loop_
_entity_poly.entity_id
_entity_poly.type
_entity_poly.pdbx_seq_one_letter_code
_entity_poly.pdbx_strand_id
1 'polypeptide(L)'
;IKGHINRSGTSFLIAETPHKQRPTFPDLSKIYRNKTGETVITVGPERFPGNNKEETKTISEALAPVAALWHYVGVSLKVYGCGNKITNPLKLIEGISGLD
;
A
#
# COMPACT_ATOMS: atom_id res chain seq x y z
N ILE A 1 -2.69 -4.37 7.24
CA ILE A 1 -2.98 -4.79 5.85
C ILE A 1 -2.05 -5.94 5.48
N LYS A 2 -2.57 -7.03 4.90
CA LYS A 2 -1.77 -8.23 4.57
C LYS A 2 -1.42 -8.35 3.09
N GLY A 3 -2.10 -7.61 2.23
CA GLY A 3 -1.98 -7.73 0.78
C GLY A 3 -2.59 -6.53 0.07
N HIS A 4 -2.34 -6.43 -1.23
CA HIS A 4 -2.95 -5.41 -2.07
C HIS A 4 -3.26 -5.95 -3.47
N ILE A 5 -4.21 -5.32 -4.15
CA ILE A 5 -4.47 -5.52 -5.58
C ILE A 5 -4.28 -4.16 -6.26
N ASN A 6 -3.40 -4.11 -7.25
CA ASN A 6 -3.17 -2.89 -8.01
C ASN A 6 -4.15 -2.80 -9.20
N ARG A 7 -5.17 -1.94 -9.10
CA ARG A 7 -6.10 -1.57 -10.18
C ARG A 7 -5.89 -0.14 -10.67
N SER A 8 -4.84 0.56 -10.23
CA SER A 8 -4.59 1.94 -10.65
C SER A 8 -4.11 2.03 -12.10
N GLY A 9 -3.49 0.97 -12.62
CA GLY A 9 -2.79 0.99 -13.91
C GLY A 9 -1.39 1.61 -13.81
N THR A 10 -0.94 2.00 -12.61
CA THR A 10 0.35 2.62 -12.37
C THR A 10 1.32 1.64 -11.70
N SER A 11 2.55 1.59 -12.18
CA SER A 11 3.68 0.94 -11.51
C SER A 11 4.91 1.84 -11.61
N PHE A 12 5.53 2.15 -10.47
CA PHE A 12 6.76 2.97 -10.42
C PHE A 12 8.02 2.19 -10.78
N LEU A 13 7.89 0.90 -11.13
CA LEU A 13 9.00 0.04 -11.53
C LEU A 13 9.14 -0.09 -13.05
N ILE A 14 8.20 0.44 -13.84
CA ILE A 14 8.26 0.40 -15.30
C ILE A 14 9.46 1.24 -15.77
N ALA A 15 10.31 0.65 -16.62
CA ALA A 15 11.54 1.25 -17.16
C ALA A 15 12.62 1.65 -16.13
N GLU A 16 12.31 1.59 -14.84
CA GLU A 16 13.24 1.89 -13.74
C GLU A 16 13.97 0.64 -13.22
N THR A 17 13.58 -0.57 -13.66
CA THR A 17 14.24 -1.84 -13.31
C THR A 17 14.96 -2.46 -14.51
N PRO A 18 16.08 -3.17 -14.30
CA PRO A 18 16.76 -3.37 -13.02
C PRO A 18 17.50 -2.12 -12.53
N HIS A 19 17.59 -1.93 -11.22
CA HIS A 19 18.34 -0.85 -10.59
C HIS A 19 19.38 -1.40 -9.61
N LYS A 20 20.65 -1.01 -9.79
CA LYS A 20 21.81 -1.55 -9.04
C LYS A 20 21.85 -3.09 -9.13
N GLN A 21 21.91 -3.79 -8.00
CA GLN A 21 22.01 -5.26 -7.92
C GLN A 21 20.64 -5.93 -7.70
N ARG A 22 19.53 -5.27 -8.06
CA ARG A 22 18.17 -5.76 -7.82
C ARG A 22 17.55 -6.28 -9.12
N PRO A 23 16.64 -7.28 -9.05
CA PRO A 23 16.11 -7.93 -10.24
C PRO A 23 15.22 -6.99 -11.07
N THR A 24 15.02 -7.33 -12.35
CA THR A 24 14.01 -6.69 -13.20
C THR A 24 12.59 -6.95 -12.70
N PHE A 25 12.33 -8.19 -12.25
CA PHE A 25 11.04 -8.65 -11.74
C PHE A 25 11.17 -9.03 -10.25
N PRO A 26 10.80 -8.14 -9.32
CA PRO A 26 10.91 -8.43 -7.89
C PRO A 26 9.80 -9.36 -7.39
N ASP A 27 10.12 -10.21 -6.42
CA ASP A 27 9.13 -10.97 -5.67
C ASP A 27 8.38 -10.05 -4.69
N LEU A 28 7.06 -9.92 -4.88
CA LEU A 28 6.17 -9.12 -4.04
C LEU A 28 5.39 -9.97 -3.02
N SER A 29 5.60 -11.29 -2.98
CA SER A 29 4.82 -12.21 -2.13
C SER A 29 4.95 -11.93 -0.63
N LYS A 30 6.06 -11.31 -0.21
CA LYS A 30 6.38 -10.98 1.19
C LYS A 30 6.55 -9.48 1.42
N ILE A 31 5.86 -8.66 0.62
CA ILE A 31 5.96 -7.19 0.67
C ILE A 31 5.56 -6.60 2.03
N TYR A 32 4.56 -7.18 2.69
CA TYR A 32 4.08 -6.75 3.99
C TYR A 32 4.52 -7.72 5.08
N ARG A 33 5.00 -7.20 6.21
CA ARG A 33 5.37 -8.03 7.37
C ARG A 33 4.15 -8.67 8.05
N ASN A 34 3.00 -7.99 8.03
CA ASN A 34 1.81 -8.47 8.73
C ASN A 34 1.14 -9.61 7.97
N LYS A 35 1.00 -10.78 8.62
CA LYS A 35 0.28 -11.94 8.08
C LYS A 35 -1.26 -11.82 8.21
N THR A 36 -1.72 -10.89 9.05
CA THR A 36 -3.13 -10.66 9.37
C THR A 36 -3.62 -9.33 8.80
N GLY A 37 -4.93 -9.24 8.55
CA GLY A 37 -5.60 -8.06 8.01
C GLY A 37 -6.19 -8.29 6.62
N GLU A 38 -6.61 -7.19 5.99
CA GLU A 38 -7.34 -7.20 4.72
C GLU A 38 -6.42 -7.02 3.51
N THR A 39 -6.97 -7.36 2.34
CA THR A 39 -6.38 -7.05 1.03
C THR A 39 -7.00 -5.76 0.53
N VAL A 40 -6.16 -4.73 0.32
CA VAL A 40 -6.62 -3.40 -0.11
C VAL A 40 -6.59 -3.29 -1.63
N ILE A 41 -7.60 -2.67 -2.22
CA ILE A 41 -7.62 -2.37 -3.66
C ILE A 41 -7.07 -0.96 -3.87
N THR A 42 -6.06 -0.80 -4.73
CA THR A 42 -5.56 0.51 -5.14
C THR A 42 -6.17 0.91 -6.48
N VAL A 43 -6.89 2.03 -6.52
CA VAL A 43 -7.68 2.44 -7.69
C VAL A 43 -7.07 3.59 -8.48
N GLY A 44 -6.11 4.30 -7.92
CA GLY A 44 -5.47 5.47 -8.52
C GLY A 44 -6.20 6.78 -8.23
N PRO A 45 -5.54 7.93 -8.47
CA PRO A 45 -6.02 9.26 -8.11
C PRO A 45 -7.35 9.64 -8.77
N GLU A 46 -7.56 9.27 -10.03
CA GLU A 46 -8.78 9.62 -10.76
C GLU A 46 -10.04 8.93 -10.21
N ARG A 47 -9.90 7.66 -9.77
CA ARG A 47 -11.01 6.84 -9.30
C ARG A 47 -11.24 6.92 -7.80
N PHE A 48 -10.27 7.41 -7.04
CA PHE A 48 -10.36 7.45 -5.58
C PHE A 48 -11.45 8.41 -5.06
N PRO A 49 -11.57 9.68 -5.54
CA PRO A 49 -12.58 10.62 -5.06
C PRO A 49 -14.04 10.23 -5.35
N GLY A 50 -14.27 9.42 -6.40
CA GLY A 50 -15.61 9.02 -6.86
C GLY A 50 -16.06 7.62 -6.43
N ASN A 51 -15.20 6.86 -5.74
CA ASN A 51 -15.47 5.48 -5.38
C ASN A 51 -16.27 5.36 -4.08
N ASN A 52 -17.53 5.82 -4.13
CA ASN A 52 -18.52 5.52 -3.07
C ASN A 52 -19.22 4.16 -3.30
N LYS A 53 -18.90 3.46 -4.40
CA LYS A 53 -19.63 2.27 -4.89
C LYS A 53 -19.03 0.92 -4.45
N GLU A 54 -17.82 0.89 -3.88
CA GLU A 54 -17.22 -0.32 -3.33
C GLU A 54 -17.39 -0.36 -1.79
N GLU A 55 -18.62 -0.22 -1.29
CA GLU A 55 -18.93 -0.13 0.15
C GLU A 55 -18.38 -1.30 1.00
N THR A 56 -18.05 -2.44 0.38
CA THR A 56 -17.59 -3.65 1.06
C THR A 56 -16.07 -3.85 1.07
N LYS A 57 -15.29 -3.01 0.37
CA LYS A 57 -13.83 -3.21 0.26
C LYS A 57 -13.06 -1.95 0.61
N THR A 58 -11.99 -2.10 1.37
CA THR A 58 -11.04 -1.02 1.63
C THR A 58 -10.31 -0.66 0.35
N ILE A 59 -10.49 0.58 -0.09
CA ILE A 59 -9.80 1.16 -1.24
C ILE A 59 -8.67 2.08 -0.79
N SER A 60 -7.73 2.32 -1.70
CA SER A 60 -6.63 3.26 -1.53
C SER A 60 -6.35 3.97 -2.84
N GLU A 61 -5.80 5.17 -2.73
CA GLU A 61 -5.37 5.94 -3.90
C GLU A 61 -4.07 5.37 -4.51
N ALA A 62 -3.05 5.14 -3.68
CA ALA A 62 -1.68 4.89 -4.15
C ALA A 62 -0.91 3.78 -3.41
N LEU A 63 -1.55 2.99 -2.54
CA LEU A 63 -0.86 2.02 -1.68
C LEU A 63 0.02 1.03 -2.48
N ALA A 64 -0.54 0.37 -3.49
CA ALA A 64 0.15 -0.66 -4.26
C ALA A 64 1.45 -0.20 -4.95
N PRO A 65 1.46 0.86 -5.79
CA PRO A 65 2.68 1.30 -6.46
C PRO A 65 3.73 1.85 -5.46
N VAL A 66 3.30 2.53 -4.40
CA VAL A 66 4.21 3.02 -3.35
C VAL A 66 4.85 1.86 -2.59
N ALA A 67 4.05 0.88 -2.15
CA ALA A 67 4.57 -0.29 -1.45
C ALA A 67 5.55 -1.08 -2.31
N ALA A 68 5.22 -1.31 -3.60
CA ALA A 68 6.08 -2.02 -4.54
C ALA A 68 7.45 -1.34 -4.68
N LEU A 69 7.48 0.00 -4.80
CA LEU A 69 8.72 0.76 -4.88
C LEU A 69 9.57 0.64 -3.61
N TRP A 70 8.96 0.85 -2.44
CA TRP A 70 9.68 0.79 -1.16
C TRP A 70 10.27 -0.59 -0.87
N HIS A 71 9.48 -1.64 -1.12
CA HIS A 71 9.96 -3.01 -1.01
C HIS A 71 11.06 -3.30 -2.03
N TYR A 72 10.91 -2.80 -3.27
CA TYR A 72 11.94 -2.93 -4.29
C TYR A 72 13.27 -2.35 -3.81
N VAL A 73 13.29 -1.17 -3.18
CA VAL A 73 14.53 -0.57 -2.64
C VAL A 73 14.99 -1.17 -1.31
N GLY A 74 14.32 -2.20 -0.80
CA GLY A 74 14.73 -2.98 0.37
C GLY A 74 14.19 -2.50 1.71
N VAL A 75 13.16 -1.64 1.71
CA VAL A 75 12.51 -1.18 2.93
C VAL A 75 11.47 -2.19 3.39
N SER A 76 11.50 -2.53 4.68
CA SER A 76 10.48 -3.37 5.30
C SER A 76 9.21 -2.58 5.60
N LEU A 77 8.05 -3.09 5.18
CA LEU A 77 6.78 -2.37 5.30
C LEU A 77 5.84 -3.01 6.34
N LYS A 78 5.31 -2.15 7.23
CA LYS A 78 4.07 -2.36 7.99
C LYS A 78 3.07 -1.30 7.53
N VAL A 79 1.84 -1.70 7.24
CA VAL A 79 0.81 -0.80 6.71
C VAL A 79 -0.48 -0.91 7.52
N TYR A 80 -0.97 0.24 7.96
CA TYR A 80 -2.16 0.41 8.77
C TYR A 80 -3.22 1.19 7.99
N GLY A 81 -4.46 0.69 8.02
CA GLY A 81 -5.60 1.40 7.49
C GLY A 81 -6.20 2.27 8.59
N CYS A 82 -6.29 3.56 8.33
CA CYS A 82 -6.77 4.53 9.30
C CYS A 82 -8.13 5.01 8.85
N GLY A 83 -9.19 4.41 9.41
CA GLY A 83 -10.56 4.81 9.11
C GLY A 83 -10.85 6.25 9.52
N ASN A 84 -12.10 6.67 9.34
CA ASN A 84 -12.55 8.07 9.47
C ASN A 84 -12.33 8.72 10.86
N LYS A 85 -11.84 7.96 11.85
CA LYS A 85 -11.57 8.44 13.22
C LYS A 85 -10.19 9.10 13.37
N ILE A 86 -9.30 8.95 12.39
CA ILE A 86 -7.99 9.62 12.41
C ILE A 86 -8.13 10.99 11.77
N THR A 87 -8.19 12.01 12.63
CA THR A 87 -8.43 13.40 12.21
C THR A 87 -7.14 14.21 12.09
N ASN A 88 -6.00 13.70 12.57
CA ASN A 88 -4.70 14.36 12.51
C ASN A 88 -3.52 13.37 12.63
N PRO A 89 -2.28 13.80 12.32
CA PRO A 89 -1.09 12.95 12.41
C PRO A 89 -0.74 12.45 13.82
N LEU A 90 -1.07 13.19 14.88
CA LEU A 90 -0.77 12.76 16.26
C LEU A 90 -1.60 11.54 16.66
N LYS A 91 -2.91 11.54 16.37
CA LYS A 91 -3.79 10.38 16.56
C LYS A 91 -3.36 9.18 15.73
N LEU A 92 -2.79 9.41 14.56
CA LEU A 92 -2.19 8.34 13.74
C LEU A 92 -1.02 7.69 14.47
N ILE A 93 -0.09 8.50 14.98
CA ILE A 93 1.09 8.02 15.71
C ILE A 93 0.66 7.25 16.95
N GLU A 94 -0.22 7.81 17.79
CA GLU A 94 -0.76 7.15 18.98
C GLU A 94 -1.41 5.80 18.65
N GLY A 95 -2.22 5.75 17.59
CA GLY A 95 -2.87 4.53 17.14
C GLY A 95 -1.90 3.46 16.63
N ILE A 96 -0.76 3.86 16.06
CA ILE A 96 0.29 2.93 15.61
C ILE A 96 1.12 2.44 16.81
N SER A 97 1.47 3.33 17.75
CA SER A 97 2.27 2.99 18.93
C SER A 97 1.63 1.95 19.84
N GLY A 98 0.30 1.84 19.84
CA GLY A 98 -0.42 0.80 20.60
C GLY A 98 -0.54 -0.57 19.91
N LEU A 99 0.01 -0.73 18.70
CA LEU A 99 -0.07 -1.98 17.91
C LEU A 99 1.24 -2.78 17.88
N ASP A 100 2.31 -2.24 18.44
CA ASP A 100 3.61 -2.89 18.64
C ASP A 100 3.75 -3.41 20.08
#